data_AF-A0A3R7ELD7-F1
#
_entry.id   AF-A0A3R7ELD7-F1
#
_cell.length_a   1.000
_cell.length_b   1.000
_cell.length_c   1.000
_cell.angle_alpha   90.00
_cell.angle_beta   90.00
_cell.angle_gamma   90.00
#
_symmetry.space_group_name_H-M   'P 1'
#
loop_
_entity.id
_entity.type
_entity.pdbx_description
1 polymer ?
#
loop_
_entity_poly.entity_id
_entity_poly.type
_entity_poly.pdbx_seq_one_letter_code
_entity_poly.pdbx_strand_id
1 'polypeptide(L)' 'MLLDANIFLEAELAEIHGPACKQLLEKLRDGEIKAAITDFHVDSIVIVMEKYGKRWSEISLFLASLLR' A
#
# COMPACT_ATOMS: atom_id res chain seq x y z
N MET A 1 -0.05 -10.28 11.92
CA MET A 1 -0.18 -8.84 12.25
C MET A 1 -1.13 -8.21 11.23
N LEU A 2 -2.03 -7.32 11.65
CA LEU A 2 -2.84 -6.56 10.71
C LEU A 2 -2.05 -5.33 10.26
N LEU A 3 -1.97 -5.07 8.96
CA LEU A 3 -1.30 -3.90 8.40
C LEU A 3 -2.30 -2.76 8.19
N ASP A 4 -1.91 -1.54 8.55
CA ASP A 4 -2.70 -0.35 8.29
C ASP A 4 -2.55 0.08 6.81
N ALA A 5 -3.61 0.67 6.24
CA ALA A 5 -3.61 1.21 4.89
C ALA A 5 -2.54 2.30 4.69
N ASN A 6 -2.24 3.06 5.74
CA ASN A 6 -1.25 4.14 5.71
C ASN A 6 0.17 3.66 5.38
N ILE A 7 0.52 2.40 5.66
CA ILE A 7 1.83 1.86 5.27
C ILE A 7 1.98 1.86 3.75
N PHE A 8 0.93 1.49 3.02
CA PHE A 8 0.93 1.52 1.56
C PHE A 8 0.91 2.95 1.04
N LEU A 9 0.08 3.82 1.63
CA LEU A 9 -0.05 5.21 1.22
C LEU A 9 1.26 5.98 1.41
N GLU A 10 1.95 5.80 2.53
CA GLU A 10 3.26 6.43 2.77
C GLU A 10 4.30 5.99 1.73
N ALA A 11 4.31 4.69 1.39
CA ALA A 11 5.22 4.15 0.38
C ALA A 11 4.89 4.63 -1.04
N GLU A 12 3.60 4.68 -1.41
CA GLU A 12 3.11 4.98 -2.76
C GLU A 12 3.08 6.49 -3.06
N LEU A 13 2.74 7.31 -2.06
CA LEU A 13 2.67 8.77 -2.19
C LEU A 13 4.00 9.45 -1.87
N ALA A 14 5.04 8.68 -1.53
CA ALA A 14 6.38 9.16 -1.18
C ALA A 14 6.38 10.19 -0.05
N GLU A 15 5.56 9.93 0.97
CA GLU A 15 5.46 10.72 2.20
C GLU A 15 6.67 10.47 3.12
N ILE A 16 6.72 11.15 4.27
CA ILE A 16 7.90 11.23 5.17
C ILE A 16 8.42 9.84 5.58
N HIS A 17 7.53 8.87 5.82
CA HIS A 17 7.89 7.52 6.24
C HIS A 17 7.97 6.52 5.08
N GLY A 18 7.84 7.00 3.83
CA GLY A 18 7.85 6.18 2.63
C GLY A 18 9.03 5.20 2.52
N PRO A 19 10.29 5.61 2.78
CA PRO A 19 11.43 4.68 2.74
C PRO A 19 11.32 3.53 3.74
N ALA A 20 10.88 3.81 4.98
CA ALA A 20 10.72 2.80 6.02
C ALA A 20 9.55 1.85 5.70
N CYS A 21 8.45 2.40 5.18
CA CYS A 21 7.29 1.60 4.75
C CYS A 21 7.64 0.69 3.57
N LYS A 22 8.44 1.16 2.60
CA LYS A 22 8.93 0.33 1.51
C LYS A 22 9.77 -0.85 2.00
N GLN A 23 10.71 -0.62 2.92
CA GLN A 23 11.49 -1.72 3.52
C GLN A 23 10.61 -2.73 4.25
N LEU A 24 9.56 -2.28 4.95
CA LEU A 24 8.61 -3.18 5.59
C LEU A 24 7.84 -4.02 4.54
N LEU A 25 7.36 -3.39 3.47
CA LEU A 25 6.64 -4.08 2.40
C LEU A 25 7.53 -5.07 1.64
N GLU A 26 8.82 -4.78 1.46
CA GLU A 26 9.79 -5.72 0.88
C GLU A 26 9.94 -6.98 1.73
N LYS A 27 10.05 -6.85 3.06
CA LYS A 27 10.10 -8.00 3.97
C LYS A 27 8.82 -8.84 3.97
N LEU A 28 7.67 -8.20 3.77
CA LEU A 28 6.40 -8.91 3.60
C LEU A 28 6.35 -9.69 2.29
N ARG A 29 6.77 -9.06 1.18
CA ARG A 29 6.88 -9.68 -0.15
C ARG A 29 7.83 -10.87 -0.12
N ASP A 30 8.99 -10.72 0.52
CA ASP A 30 10.03 -11.76 0.57
C ASP A 30 9.70 -12.87 1.59
N GLY A 31 8.56 -12.77 2.29
CA GLY A 31 8.05 -13.79 3.20
C GLY A 31 8.73 -13.83 4.57
N GLU A 32 9.61 -12.87 4.86
CA GLU A 32 10.29 -12.74 6.16
C GLU A 32 9.30 -12.41 7.29
N ILE A 33 8.24 -11.68 6.97
CA ILE A 33 7.19 -11.28 7.90
C ILE A 33 5.83 -11.69 7.31
N LYS A 34 4.90 -12.14 8.16
CA LYS A 34 3.51 -12.40 7.78
C LYS A 34 2.58 -11.33 8.32
N ALA A 35 1.81 -10.71 7.43
CA ALA A 35 0.74 -9.80 7.77
C ALA A 35 -0.52 -10.09 6.95
N ALA A 36 -1.63 -9.50 7.38
CA ALA A 36 -2.87 -9.51 6.65
C ALA A 36 -3.37 -8.07 6.50
N ILE A 37 -4.13 -7.85 5.44
CA ILE A 37 -5.01 -6.69 5.28
C ILE A 37 -6.43 -7.20 5.06
N THR A 38 -7.39 -6.29 5.08
CA THR A 38 -8.79 -6.58 4.76
C THR A 38 -9.23 -5.72 3.59
N ASP A 39 -10.35 -6.06 2.98
CA ASP A 39 -10.94 -5.30 1.87
C ASP A 39 -11.17 -3.83 2.25
N PHE A 40 -11.51 -3.54 3.52
CA PHE A 40 -11.62 -2.17 4.02
C PHE A 40 -10.33 -1.36 3.88
N HIS A 41 -9.16 -1.99 4.05
CA HIS A 41 -7.87 -1.32 3.84
C HIS A 41 -7.66 -1.02 2.36
N VAL A 42 -8.04 -1.94 1.48
CA VAL A 42 -7.96 -1.76 0.02
C VAL A 42 -8.86 -0.61 -0.42
N ASP A 43 -10.11 -0.58 0.03
CA ASP A 43 -11.06 0.50 -0.25
C ASP A 43 -10.53 1.86 0.24
N SER A 44 -9.96 1.88 1.45
CA SER A 44 -9.36 3.08 2.02
C SER A 44 -8.20 3.61 1.19
N ILE A 45 -7.32 2.73 0.70
CA ILE A 45 -6.19 3.13 -0.17
C ILE A 45 -6.71 3.74 -1.46
N VAL A 46 -7.69 3.10 -2.11
CA VAL A 46 -8.29 3.59 -3.37
C VAL A 46 -8.87 5.00 -3.19
N ILE A 47 -9.68 5.21 -2.15
CA ILE A 47 -10.32 6.50 -1.86
C ILE A 47 -9.27 7.59 -1.60
N VAL A 48 -8.22 7.29 -0.83
CA VAL A 48 -7.18 8.27 -0.53
C VAL A 48 -6.34 8.58 -1.76
N MET A 49 -5.94 7.58 -2.55
CA MET A 49 -5.19 7.81 -3.79
C MET A 49 -5.98 8.67 -4.78
N GLU A 50 -7.28 8.43 -4.94
CA GLU A 50 -8.15 9.26 -5.78
C GLU A 50 -8.20 10.71 -5.26
N LYS A 51 -8.34 10.90 -3.95
CA LYS A 51 -8.31 12.23 -3.31
C LYS A 51 -6.97 12.96 -3.52
N TYR A 52 -5.87 12.22 -3.63
CA TYR A 52 -4.54 12.74 -3.95
C TYR A 52 -4.31 12.97 -5.46
N GLY A 53 -5.34 12.79 -6.29
CA GLY A 53 -5.30 13.06 -7.73
C GLY A 53 -4.68 11.94 -8.56
N LYS A 54 -4.49 10.74 -7.99
CA LYS A 54 -4.03 9.57 -8.76
C LYS A 54 -5.12 9.15 -9.74
N ARG A 55 -4.72 8.87 -10.98
CA ARG A 55 -5.65 8.37 -12.00
C ARG A 55 -5.96 6.91 -11.76
N TRP A 56 -7.12 6.46 -12.24
CA TRP A 56 -7.50 5.04 -12.20
C TRP A 56 -6.45 4.10 -12.78
N SER A 57 -5.71 4.51 -13.81
CA SER A 57 -4.60 3.71 -14.35
C SER A 57 -3.47 3.48 -13.34
N GLU A 58 -3.19 4.46 -12.48
CA GLU A 58 -2.17 4.37 -11.44
C GLU A 58 -2.67 3.54 -10.26
N ILE A 59 -3.93 3.74 -9.87
CA ILE A 59 -4.59 2.94 -8.81
C ILE A 59 -4.66 1.46 -9.21
N SER A 60 -5.06 1.15 -10.45
CA SER A 60 -5.10 -0.23 -10.95
C SER A 60 -3.72 -0.88 -10.97
N LEU A 61 -2.67 -0.12 -11.32
CA LEU A 61 -1.30 -0.62 -11.28
C LEU A 61 -0.85 -0.94 -9.84
N PHE A 62 -1.16 -0.05 -8.90
CA PHE A 62 -0.92 -0.28 -7.48
C PHE A 62 -1.64 -1.54 -6.97
N LEU A 63 -2.95 -1.67 -7.23
CA LEU A 63 -3.73 -2.85 -6.80
C LEU A 63 -3.20 -4.15 -7.40
N ALA A 64 -2.81 -4.14 -8.68
CA ALA A 64 -2.20 -5.29 -9.32
C ALA A 64 -0.83 -5.66 -8.71
N SER A 65 -0.11 -4.71 -8.13
CA SER A 65 1.15 -4.98 -7.43
C SER A 65 0.96 -5.73 -6.11
N LEU A 66 -0.22 -5.63 -5.48
CA LEU A 66 -0.51 -6.33 -4.21
C LEU A 66 -0.74 -7.84 -4.38
N LEU A 67 -0.93 -8.30 -5.62
CA LEU A 67 -1.16 -9.71 -5.95
C LEU A 67 0.13 -10.47 -6.27
N ARG A 68 1.30 -9.82 -6.14
CA ARG A 68 2.62 -10.37 -6.49
C ARG A 68 3.47 -10.69 -5.28
#